data_AF-A0A7W7R8N9-F1
#
_entry.id   AF-A0A7W7R8N9-F1
#
_cell.length_a   1.000
_cell.length_b   1.000
_cell.length_c   1.000
_cell.angle_alpha   90.00
_cell.angle_beta   90.00
_cell.angle_gamma   90.00
#
_symmetry.space_group_name_H-M   'P 1'
#
loop_
_entity.id
_entity.type
_entity.pdbx_description
1 polymer ?
#
loop_
_entity_poly.entity_id
_entity_poly.type
_entity_poly.pdbx_seq_one_letter_code
_entity_poly.pdbx_strand_id
1 'polypeptide(L)'
;MRYYEEQGLLSSTRSPSGQRHYTDGDVERVAFIQRLYAAGLSSRTILELLPCVDAPSEENSASALERMALERQRLSAHLADLVRTRDTLDQLMATARAYREQLLEGRGQG
;
A
#
# COMPACT_ATOMS: atom_id res chain seq x y z
N MET A 1 -17.12 -8.02 1.92
CA MET A 1 -17.16 -9.40 1.36
C MET A 1 -17.10 -9.42 -0.16
N ARG A 2 -18.09 -8.88 -0.88
CA ARG A 2 -18.13 -8.90 -2.36
C ARG A 2 -16.83 -8.43 -3.04
N TYR A 3 -16.25 -7.32 -2.58
CA TYR A 3 -14.96 -6.84 -3.08
C TYR A 3 -13.84 -7.89 -2.94
N TYR A 4 -13.74 -8.56 -1.79
CA TYR A 4 -12.72 -9.60 -1.57
C TYR A 4 -12.93 -10.82 -2.48
N GLU A 5 -14.19 -11.19 -2.75
CA GLU A 5 -14.52 -12.25 -3.72
C GLU A 5 -14.12 -11.87 -5.15
N GLU A 6 -14.45 -10.64 -5.58
CA GLU A 6 -14.11 -10.13 -6.92
C GLU A 6 -12.59 -10.05 -7.14
N GLN A 7 -11.83 -9.82 -6.06
CA GLN A 7 -10.37 -9.84 -6.09
C GLN A 7 -9.77 -11.26 -5.93
N GLY A 8 -10.58 -12.31 -5.79
CA GLY A 8 -10.12 -13.69 -5.56
C GLY A 8 -9.52 -13.92 -4.17
N LEU A 9 -9.65 -12.95 -3.26
CA LEU A 9 -9.08 -13.00 -1.92
C LEU A 9 -9.94 -13.80 -0.94
N LEU A 10 -11.21 -14.01 -1.25
CA LEU A 10 -12.15 -14.77 -0.44
C LEU A 10 -13.04 -15.62 -1.34
N SER A 11 -13.40 -16.83 -0.91
CA SER A 11 -14.36 -17.68 -1.60
C SER A 11 -15.58 -17.91 -0.69
N SER A 12 -16.80 -17.65 -1.18
CA SER A 12 -18.01 -18.06 -0.45
C SER A 12 -18.41 -19.48 -0.81
N THR A 13 -18.89 -20.20 0.20
CA THR A 13 -19.71 -21.40 -0.04
C THR A 13 -21.16 -20.96 -0.23
N ARG A 14 -21.89 -21.63 -1.13
CA ARG A 14 -23.32 -21.39 -1.32
C ARG A 14 -24.11 -22.42 -0.54
N SER A 15 -25.09 -21.95 0.23
CA SER A 15 -26.10 -22.80 0.83
C SER A 15 -27.00 -23.45 -0.24
N PRO A 16 -27.71 -24.55 0.08
CA PRO A 16 -28.68 -25.16 -0.84
C PRO A 16 -29.80 -24.20 -1.31
N SER A 17 -30.10 -23.15 -0.54
CA SER A 17 -31.07 -22.10 -0.89
C SER A 17 -30.47 -20.96 -1.75
N GLY A 18 -29.19 -21.07 -2.14
CA GLY A 18 -28.51 -20.11 -3.01
C GLY A 18 -27.93 -18.89 -2.30
N GLN A 19 -28.12 -18.75 -0.99
CA GLN A 19 -27.50 -17.69 -0.19
C GLN A 19 -26.00 -17.96 0.05
N ARG A 20 -25.20 -16.90 0.04
CA ARG A 20 -23.79 -16.96 0.42
C ARG A 20 -23.66 -17.26 1.91
N HIS A 21 -22.86 -18.25 2.23
CA HIS A 21 -22.53 -18.63 3.59
C HIS A 21 -21.06 -18.31 3.86
N TYR A 22 -20.80 -17.66 4.99
CA TYR A 22 -19.47 -17.34 5.46
C TYR A 22 -19.27 -18.00 6.83
N THR A 23 -18.10 -18.58 7.02
CA THR A 23 -17.68 -19.26 8.24
C THR A 23 -16.87 -18.31 9.12
N ASP A 24 -16.63 -18.67 10.38
CA ASP A 24 -15.74 -17.90 11.25
C ASP A 24 -14.32 -17.79 10.68
N GLY A 25 -13.85 -18.81 9.95
CA GLY A 25 -12.59 -18.78 9.21
C GLY A 25 -12.54 -17.70 8.12
N ASP A 26 -13.68 -17.37 7.50
CA ASP A 26 -13.76 -16.28 6.53
C ASP A 26 -13.59 -14.91 7.21
N VAL A 27 -14.04 -14.78 8.46
CA VAL A 27 -13.86 -13.56 9.27
C VAL A 27 -12.38 -13.38 9.62
N GLU A 28 -11.72 -14.44 10.09
CA GLU A 28 -10.28 -14.42 10.38
C GLU A 28 -9.45 -14.10 9.13
N ARG A 29 -9.81 -14.67 7.98
CA ARG A 29 -9.18 -14.38 6.70
C ARG A 29 -9.32 -12.91 6.31
N VAL A 30 -10.51 -12.33 6.46
CA VAL A 30 -10.74 -10.90 6.19
C VAL A 30 -9.89 -10.03 7.11
N ALA A 31 -9.79 -10.36 8.40
CA ALA A 31 -8.93 -9.64 9.34
C ALA A 31 -7.45 -9.75 8.97
N PHE A 32 -6.99 -10.90 8.46
CA PHE A 32 -5.64 -11.07 7.93
C PHE A 32 -5.41 -10.20 6.68
N ILE A 33 -6.30 -10.24 5.70
CA ILE A 33 -6.24 -9.43 4.48
C ILE A 33 -6.20 -7.92 4.82
N GLN A 34 -7.02 -7.48 5.78
CA GLN A 34 -7.04 -6.07 6.22
C GLN A 34 -5.70 -5.61 6.82
N ARG A 35 -5.02 -6.47 7.59
CA ARG A 35 -3.67 -6.17 8.10
C ARG A 35 -2.65 -5.99 6.97
N LEU A 36 -2.74 -6.79 5.92
CA LEU A 36 -1.87 -6.68 4.76
C LEU A 36 -2.13 -5.40 3.96
N TYR A 37 -3.39 -5.00 3.80
CA TYR A 37 -3.73 -3.70 3.22
C TYR A 37 -3.22 -2.54 4.06
N ALA A 38 -3.33 -2.62 5.39
CA ALA A 38 -2.80 -1.60 6.30
C ALA A 38 -1.26 -1.48 6.20
N ALA A 39 -0.57 -2.55 5.82
CA ALA A 39 0.86 -2.55 5.51
C ALA A 39 1.19 -1.95 4.12
N GLY A 40 0.19 -1.48 3.36
CA GLY A 40 0.36 -0.86 2.05
C GLY A 40 0.45 -1.85 0.89
N LEU A 41 0.10 -3.12 1.11
CA LEU A 41 0.13 -4.13 0.06
C LEU A 41 -1.09 -4.01 -0.87
N SER A 42 -0.87 -4.26 -2.15
CA SER A 42 -1.92 -4.28 -3.16
C SER A 42 -2.72 -5.60 -3.11
N SER A 43 -3.95 -5.62 -3.63
CA SER A 43 -4.75 -6.85 -3.73
C SER A 43 -4.01 -7.96 -4.47
N ARG A 44 -3.29 -7.61 -5.54
CA ARG A 44 -2.45 -8.53 -6.30
C ARG A 44 -1.35 -9.16 -5.45
N THR A 45 -0.58 -8.33 -4.74
CA THR A 45 0.48 -8.83 -3.86
C THR A 45 -0.11 -9.74 -2.80
N ILE A 46 -1.22 -9.33 -2.17
CA ILE A 46 -1.89 -10.12 -1.14
C ILE A 46 -2.27 -11.49 -1.70
N LEU A 47 -2.82 -11.55 -2.92
CA LEU A 47 -3.20 -12.80 -3.57
C LEU A 47 -2.02 -13.74 -3.79
N GLU A 48 -0.85 -13.19 -4.13
CA GLU A 48 0.41 -13.95 -4.28
C GLU A 48 0.96 -14.43 -2.92
N LEU A 49 0.56 -13.81 -1.79
CA LEU A 49 0.93 -14.25 -0.44
C LEU A 49 -0.01 -15.33 0.13
N LEU A 50 -1.24 -15.44 -0.37
CA LEU A 50 -2.26 -16.36 0.15
C LEU A 50 -1.82 -17.84 0.16
N PRO A 51 -1.08 -18.37 -0.83
CA PRO A 51 -0.61 -19.76 -0.80
C PRO A 51 0.22 -20.11 0.44
N CYS A 52 0.93 -19.15 1.04
CA CYS A 52 1.69 -19.37 2.27
C CYS A 52 0.80 -19.69 3.48
N VAL A 53 -0.43 -19.15 3.49
CA VAL A 53 -1.42 -19.41 4.55
C VAL A 53 -2.31 -20.60 4.19
N ASP A 54 -2.72 -20.71 2.93
CA ASP A 54 -3.69 -21.70 2.47
C ASP A 54 -3.06 -23.10 2.28
N ALA A 55 -1.78 -23.15 1.93
CA ALA A 55 -1.02 -24.38 1.70
C ALA A 55 0.44 -24.21 2.17
N PRO A 56 0.69 -24.14 3.49
CA PRO A 56 2.01 -23.82 4.02
C PRO A 56 3.06 -24.86 3.58
N SER A 57 4.11 -24.38 2.95
CA SER A 57 5.29 -25.14 2.53
C SER A 57 6.53 -24.26 2.56
N GLU A 58 7.72 -24.86 2.54
CA GLU A 58 8.98 -24.10 2.48
C GLU A 58 9.02 -23.21 1.23
N GLU A 59 8.57 -23.75 0.08
CA GLU A 59 8.47 -23.02 -1.19
C GLU A 59 7.51 -21.83 -1.10
N ASN A 60 6.30 -22.03 -0.57
CA ASN A 60 5.30 -20.96 -0.46
C ASN A 60 5.74 -19.89 0.56
N SER A 61 6.41 -20.29 1.64
CA SER A 61 6.99 -19.36 2.61
C SER A 61 8.11 -18.53 1.99
N ALA A 62 9.02 -19.15 1.23
CA ALA A 62 10.11 -18.46 0.55
C ALA A 62 9.57 -17.48 -0.50
N SER A 63 8.61 -17.90 -1.32
CA SER A 63 7.96 -17.05 -2.32
C SER A 63 7.26 -15.85 -1.67
N ALA A 64 6.57 -16.06 -0.55
CA ALA A 64 5.90 -14.98 0.19
C ALA A 64 6.91 -13.96 0.74
N LEU A 65 8.04 -14.41 1.29
CA LEU A 65 9.11 -13.54 1.79
C LEU A 65 9.76 -12.73 0.67
N GLU A 66 10.07 -13.37 -0.45
CA GLU A 66 10.60 -12.69 -1.64
C GLU A 66 9.62 -11.61 -2.11
N ARG A 67 8.33 -11.95 -2.16
CA ARG A 67 7.32 -11.01 -2.62
C ARG A 67 7.16 -9.79 -1.70
N MET A 68 7.17 -10.02 -0.38
CA MET A 68 7.17 -8.94 0.61
C MET A 68 8.43 -8.06 0.50
N ALA A 69 9.60 -8.66 0.22
CA ALA A 69 10.84 -7.91 0.04
C ALA A 69 10.80 -7.00 -1.21
N LEU A 70 10.24 -7.49 -2.32
CA LEU A 70 10.06 -6.71 -3.53
C LEU A 70 9.12 -5.52 -3.32
N GLU A 71 7.99 -5.71 -2.63
CA GLU A 71 7.09 -4.59 -2.31
C GLU A 71 7.75 -3.58 -1.38
N ARG A 72 8.49 -4.04 -0.36
CA ARG A 72 9.27 -3.14 0.51
C ARG A 72 10.24 -2.28 -0.29
N GLN A 73 10.95 -2.89 -1.25
CA GLN A 73 11.88 -2.17 -2.12
C GLN A 73 11.16 -1.13 -2.99
N ARG A 74 10.01 -1.49 -3.59
CA ARG A 74 9.18 -0.59 -4.39
C ARG A 74 8.70 0.61 -3.56
N LEU A 75 8.21 0.38 -2.35
CA LEU A 75 7.78 1.44 -1.43
C LEU A 75 8.95 2.35 -1.03
N SER A 76 10.12 1.76 -0.76
CA SER A 76 11.33 2.52 -0.40
C SER A 76 11.78 3.44 -1.54
N ALA A 77 11.74 2.95 -2.79
CA ALA A 77 12.04 3.76 -3.97
C ALA A 77 11.04 4.92 -4.13
N HIS A 78 9.74 4.64 -3.98
CA HIS A 78 8.72 5.69 -4.08
C HIS A 78 8.88 6.76 -2.98
N LEU A 79 9.20 6.35 -1.76
CA LEU A 79 9.49 7.28 -0.66
C LEU A 79 10.70 8.16 -0.97
N ALA A 80 11.77 7.59 -1.53
CA ALA A 80 12.94 8.37 -1.94
C ALA A 80 12.57 9.42 -3.01
N ASP A 81 11.68 9.09 -3.94
CA ASP A 81 11.21 10.02 -4.97
C ASP A 81 10.38 11.17 -4.38
N LEU A 82 9.49 10.85 -3.43
CA LEU A 82 8.69 11.85 -2.71
C LEU A 82 9.57 12.79 -1.88
N VAL A 83 10.61 12.25 -1.22
CA VAL A 83 11.58 13.06 -0.48
C VAL A 83 12.31 14.02 -1.42
N ARG A 84 12.83 13.55 -2.57
CA ARG A 84 13.48 14.42 -3.56
C ARG A 84 12.54 15.51 -4.09
N THR A 85 11.28 15.17 -4.31
CA THR A 85 10.26 16.12 -4.77
C THR A 85 10.01 17.21 -3.73
N ARG A 86 9.84 16.83 -2.46
CA ARG A 86 9.70 17.78 -1.35
C ARG A 86 10.92 18.70 -1.25
N ASP A 87 12.12 18.14 -1.27
CA ASP A 87 13.36 18.91 -1.12
C ASP A 87 13.53 19.93 -2.26
N THR A 88 13.09 19.58 -3.48
CA THR A 88 13.06 20.51 -4.62
C THR A 88 12.08 21.66 -4.37
N LEU A 89 10.89 21.37 -3.83
CA LEU A 89 9.90 22.41 -3.48
C LEU A 89 10.44 23.35 -2.39
N ASP A 90 11.13 22.82 -1.38
CA ASP A 90 11.74 23.62 -0.33
C ASP A 90 12.78 24.62 -0.88
N GLN A 91 13.60 24.20 -1.84
CA GLN A 91 14.55 25.07 -2.53
C GLN A 91 13.87 26.19 -3.34
N LEU A 92 12.81 25.84 -4.08
CA LEU A 92 12.02 26.82 -4.83
C LEU A 92 11.37 27.84 -3.90
N MET A 93 10.84 27.39 -2.76
CA MET A 93 10.25 28.27 -1.74
C MET A 93 11.28 29.19 -1.10
N ALA A 94 12.49 28.69 -0.79
CA ALA A 94 13.57 29.52 -0.27
C ALA A 94 13.96 30.63 -1.27
N THR A 95 14.05 30.29 -2.54
CA THR A 95 14.35 31.24 -3.63
C THR A 95 13.25 32.31 -3.75
N ALA A 96 11.98 31.88 -3.73
CA ALA A 96 10.85 32.79 -3.78
C ALA A 96 10.79 33.75 -2.57
N ARG A 97 11.15 33.28 -1.37
CA ARG A 97 11.23 34.11 -0.16
C ARG A 97 12.32 35.18 -0.29
N ALA A 98 13.51 34.80 -0.72
CA ALA A 98 14.62 35.74 -0.92
C ALA A 98 14.28 36.83 -1.95
N TYR A 99 13.66 36.45 -3.07
CA TYR A 99 13.21 37.42 -4.07
C TYR A 99 12.15 38.40 -3.52
N ARG A 100 11.22 37.90 -2.70
CA ARG A 100 10.22 38.74 -2.04
C ARG A 100 10.84 39.75 -1.09
N GLU A 101 11.85 39.35 -0.32
CA GLU A 101 12.57 40.25 0.61
C GLU A 101 13.28 41.37 -0.14
N GLN A 102 13.99 41.04 -1.24
CA GLN A 102 14.62 42.04 -2.11
C GLN A 102 13.62 43.06 -2.68
N LEU A 103 12.42 42.62 -3.08
CA LEU A 103 11.37 43.51 -3.57
C LEU A 103 10.81 44.44 -2.48
N LEU A 104 10.78 44.02 -1.22
CA LEU A 104 10.31 44.84 -0.11
C LEU A 104 11.36 45.89 0.28
N GLU A 105 12.63 45.51 0.29
CA GLU A 105 13.76 46.42 0.56
C GLU A 105 13.90 47.50 -0.51
N GLY A 106 13.72 47.13 -1.78
CA GLY A 106 13.76 48.08 -2.91
C GLY A 106 12.60 49.11 -2.93
N ARG A 107 11.52 48.89 -2.17
CA ARG A 107 10.39 49.82 -2.08
C ARG A 107 10.51 50.84 -0.93
N GLY A 108 11.49 50.69 -0.05
CA GLY A 108 11.73 51.59 1.09
C GLY A 108 12.71 52.74 0.83
N GLN A 109 13.28 52.84 -0.38
CA GLN A 109 14.31 53.84 -0.74
C GLN A 109 13.85 54.89 -1.77
N GLY A 110 12.55 54.99 -2.06
CA GLY A 110 11.96 56.02 -2.93
C GLY A 110 11.11 56.99 -2.13
#